data_AF-Q8SQX9-F1
#
_entry.id   AF-Q8SQX9-F1
#
_cell.length_a   1.000
_cell.length_b   1.000
_cell.length_c   1.000
_cell.angle_alpha   90.00
_cell.angle_beta   90.00
_cell.angle_gamma   90.00
#
_symmetry.space_group_name_H-M   'P 1'
#
loop_
_entity.id
_entity.type
_entity.pdbx_description
1 polymer ?
#
loop_
_entity_poly.entity_id
_entity_poly.type
_entity_poly.pdbx_seq_one_letter_code
_entity_poly.pdbx_strand_id
1 'polypeptide(L)'
;MLDIKIVPQTTIRVKRNKRSSMFIVQNNSMESVGYKVKTTKPRDYIVRPNMGLIVPMQHAEVEVTLSEDTVPDSSHKFLIEIYRFDWRRSLSDFKQHLKSSSPKPCWTSRIGILYEEEEISKEVVECSEDRGAAVLLVEMYILLNILYLFYRFFE
;
A
#
# COMPACT_ATOMS: atom_id res chain seq x y z
N MET A 1 18.74 2.88 23.86
CA MET A 1 18.23 1.59 23.36
C MET A 1 17.76 1.82 21.95
N LEU A 2 18.13 0.93 21.03
CA LEU A 2 17.75 1.03 19.63
C LEU A 2 16.24 0.75 19.48
N ASP A 3 15.49 1.69 18.92
CA ASP A 3 14.05 1.57 18.62
C ASP A 3 13.81 1.93 17.15
N ILE A 4 13.66 0.90 16.32
CA ILE A 4 13.37 1.02 14.89
C ILE A 4 11.99 0.45 14.62
N LYS A 5 11.17 1.19 13.88
CA LYS A 5 9.83 0.78 13.47
C LYS A 5 9.73 0.81 11.95
N ILE A 6 9.08 -0.20 11.38
CA ILE A 6 8.76 -0.22 9.95
C ILE A 6 7.27 -0.01 9.79
N VAL A 7 6.88 0.87 8.87
CA VAL A 7 5.48 1.18 8.59
C VAL A 7 5.24 0.99 7.09
N PRO A 8 4.37 0.04 6.66
CA PRO A 8 3.66 -0.96 7.46
C PRO A 8 4.57 -2.09 7.98
N GLN A 9 4.21 -2.72 9.11
CA GLN A 9 5.09 -3.70 9.79
C GLN A 9 5.18 -5.07 9.10
N THR A 10 4.12 -5.50 8.42
CA THR A 10 3.99 -6.87 7.91
C THR A 10 4.08 -6.96 6.40
N THR A 11 3.31 -6.13 5.69
CA THR A 11 3.11 -6.30 4.25
C THR A 11 2.83 -4.98 3.55
N ILE A 12 3.48 -4.77 2.41
CA ILE A 12 3.18 -3.65 1.51
C ILE A 12 2.16 -4.10 0.45
N ARG A 13 1.18 -3.24 0.15
CA ARG A 13 0.18 -3.51 -0.89
C ARG A 13 0.57 -2.76 -2.15
N VAL A 14 0.57 -3.45 -3.29
CA VAL A 14 0.80 -2.84 -4.60
C VAL A 14 -0.48 -2.94 -5.40
N LYS A 15 -1.00 -1.78 -5.82
CA LYS A 15 -2.14 -1.67 -6.72
C LYS A 15 -1.70 -1.86 -8.17
N ARG A 16 -2.56 -2.48 -8.98
CA ARG A 16 -2.34 -2.68 -10.43
C ARG A 16 -2.01 -1.39 -11.18
N ASN A 17 -2.73 -0.30 -10.87
CA ASN A 17 -2.57 0.98 -11.57
C ASN A 17 -1.25 1.69 -11.26
N LYS A 18 -0.71 1.51 -10.04
CA LYS A 18 0.49 2.23 -9.59
C LYS A 18 1.78 1.43 -9.82
N ARG A 19 1.72 0.08 -9.76
CA ARG A 19 2.89 -0.82 -9.78
C ARG A 19 4.04 -0.39 -8.84
N SER A 20 3.74 0.43 -7.83
CA SER A 20 4.68 0.84 -6.80
C SER A 20 3.99 0.91 -5.44
N SER A 21 4.78 0.68 -4.39
CA SER A 21 4.37 0.81 -3.00
C SER A 21 5.54 1.32 -2.18
N MET A 22 5.26 1.82 -0.98
CA MET A 22 6.25 2.47 -0.13
C MET A 22 6.15 1.92 1.28
N PHE A 23 7.29 1.82 1.94
CA PHE A 23 7.36 1.61 3.38
C PHE A 23 8.35 2.59 4.00
N ILE A 24 8.15 2.86 5.28
CA ILE A 24 8.92 3.82 6.05
C ILE A 24 9.74 3.06 7.07
N VAL A 25 11.03 3.36 7.15
CA VAL A 25 11.93 2.91 8.20
C VAL A 25 12.13 4.07 9.17
N GLN A 26 11.52 3.99 10.34
CA GLN A 26 11.52 5.05 11.35
C GLN A 26 12.50 4.74 12.46
N ASN A 27 13.39 5.68 12.76
CA ASN A 27 14.33 5.64 13.86
C ASN A 27 13.83 6.50 15.03
N ASN A 28 13.30 5.85 16.07
CA ASN A 28 12.85 6.50 17.30
C ASN A 28 13.92 6.46 18.39
N SER A 29 15.18 6.24 18.03
CA SER A 29 16.31 6.27 18.95
C SER A 29 17.21 7.48 18.73
N MET A 30 17.98 7.82 19.77
CA MET A 30 19.02 8.86 19.70
C MET A 30 20.30 8.36 18.98
N GLU A 31 20.33 7.08 18.57
CA GLU A 31 21.44 6.47 17.86
C GLU A 31 21.27 6.68 16.35
N SER A 32 22.38 6.90 15.64
CA SER A 32 22.36 6.94 14.18
C SER A 32 22.52 5.55 13.60
N VAL A 33 21.82 5.29 12.50
CA VAL A 33 21.79 3.97 11.88
C VAL A 33 21.89 4.05 10.37
N GLY A 34 22.52 3.04 9.78
CA GLY A 34 22.41 2.75 8.36
C GLY A 34 21.46 1.59 8.13
N TYR A 35 20.66 1.65 7.05
CA TYR A 35 19.82 0.54 6.63
C TYR A 35 20.26 0.01 5.28
N LYS A 36 20.00 -1.28 5.06
CA LYS A 36 20.14 -1.96 3.79
C LYS A 36 18.92 -2.81 3.53
N VAL A 37 18.36 -2.70 2.33
CA VAL A 37 17.22 -3.50 1.89
C VAL A 37 17.71 -4.57 0.92
N LYS A 38 17.27 -5.80 1.15
CA LYS A 38 17.49 -6.96 0.28
C LYS A 38 16.13 -7.53 -0.10
N THR A 39 16.04 -8.17 -1.27
CA THR A 39 14.81 -8.82 -1.73
C THR A 39 15.12 -10.26 -2.17
N THR A 40 14.13 -11.14 -2.04
CA THR A 40 14.20 -12.51 -2.58
C THR A 40 14.23 -12.54 -4.11
N LYS A 41 13.78 -11.46 -4.79
CA LYS A 41 13.66 -11.36 -6.24
C LYS A 41 14.19 -10.01 -6.77
N PRO A 42 15.52 -9.82 -6.83
CA PRO A 42 16.12 -8.52 -7.20
C PRO A 42 15.91 -8.11 -8.67
N ARG A 43 15.51 -9.04 -9.56
CA ARG A 43 15.20 -8.73 -10.96
C ARG A 43 13.79 -8.16 -11.13
N ASP A 44 12.90 -8.55 -10.24
CA ASP A 44 11.46 -8.32 -10.33
C ASP A 44 11.03 -7.03 -9.61
N TYR A 45 11.86 -6.59 -8.65
CA TYR A 45 11.60 -5.43 -7.81
C TYR A 45 12.74 -4.44 -7.85
N ILE A 46 12.38 -3.19 -8.03
CA ILE A 46 13.30 -2.06 -7.95
C ILE A 46 13.05 -1.33 -6.63
N VAL A 47 14.05 -1.31 -5.76
CA VAL A 47 13.96 -0.66 -4.45
C VAL A 47 14.80 0.61 -4.45
N ARG A 48 14.17 1.75 -4.15
CA ARG A 48 14.82 3.06 -4.12
C ARG A 48 14.37 3.89 -2.90
N PRO A 49 15.31 4.41 -2.12
CA PRO A 49 16.70 3.96 -1.93
C PRO A 49 16.81 2.53 -1.37
N ASN A 50 17.76 1.72 -1.87
CA ASN A 50 18.02 0.37 -1.34
C ASN A 50 18.96 0.35 -0.11
N MET A 51 19.57 1.49 0.18
CA MET A 51 20.52 1.69 1.27
C MET A 51 20.53 3.17 1.61
N GLY A 52 20.63 3.48 2.90
CA GLY A 52 20.65 4.87 3.36
C GLY A 52 21.14 4.98 4.79
N LEU A 53 21.39 6.22 5.21
CA LEU A 53 21.68 6.57 6.59
C LEU A 53 20.46 7.32 7.17
N ILE A 54 20.10 6.99 8.40
CA ILE A 54 18.98 7.58 9.12
C ILE A 54 19.55 8.29 10.34
N VAL A 55 19.30 9.60 10.39
CA VAL A 55 19.64 10.47 11.50
C VAL A 55 18.82 10.05 12.74
N PRO A 56 19.31 10.28 13.96
CA PRO A 56 18.50 10.10 15.16
C PRO A 56 17.15 10.82 15.06
N MET A 57 16.08 10.21 15.58
CA MET A 57 14.72 10.77 15.56
C MET A 57 14.13 11.02 14.15
N GLN A 58 14.71 10.45 13.09
CA GLN A 58 14.23 10.62 11.71
C GLN A 58 13.74 9.31 11.09
N HIS A 59 13.23 9.40 9.86
CA HIS A 59 12.77 8.26 9.08
C HIS A 59 13.35 8.30 7.66
N ALA A 60 13.35 7.15 7.00
CA ALA A 60 13.64 7.02 5.58
C ALA A 60 12.46 6.37 4.87
N GLU A 61 12.04 6.98 3.76
CA GLU A 61 11.03 6.42 2.87
C GLU A 61 11.72 5.56 1.81
N VAL A 62 11.22 4.35 1.63
CA VAL A 62 11.72 3.39 0.64
C VAL A 62 10.59 3.02 -0.30
N GLU A 63 10.75 3.36 -1.57
CA GLU A 63 9.86 2.98 -2.65
C GLU A 63 10.27 1.63 -3.23
N VAL A 64 9.27 0.78 -3.46
CA VAL A 64 9.38 -0.50 -4.15
C VAL A 64 8.50 -0.43 -5.39
N THR A 65 9.14 -0.46 -6.56
CA THR A 65 8.48 -0.48 -7.86
C THR A 65 8.62 -1.87 -8.48
N LEU A 66 7.60 -2.34 -9.19
CA LEU A 66 7.68 -3.57 -9.96
C LEU A 66 8.29 -3.29 -11.33
N SER A 67 9.10 -4.24 -11.82
CA SER A 67 9.50 -4.28 -13.22
C SER A 67 8.29 -4.53 -14.13
N GLU A 68 8.37 -4.13 -15.40
CA GLU A 68 7.24 -4.11 -16.36
C GLU A 68 6.54 -5.47 -16.49
N ASP A 69 7.30 -6.56 -16.50
CA ASP A 69 6.79 -7.92 -16.75
C ASP A 69 6.49 -8.74 -15.49
N THR A 70 6.67 -8.16 -14.30
CA THR A 70 6.56 -8.92 -13.05
C THR A 70 5.12 -8.95 -12.53
N VAL A 71 4.62 -10.15 -12.21
CA VAL A 71 3.46 -10.32 -11.34
C VAL A 71 3.95 -10.56 -9.91
N PRO A 72 3.60 -9.71 -8.94
CA PRO A 72 4.10 -9.85 -7.58
C PRO A 72 3.44 -11.03 -6.90
N ASP A 73 4.24 -11.93 -6.35
CA ASP A 73 3.76 -13.07 -5.56
C ASP A 73 3.84 -12.76 -4.07
N SER A 74 2.86 -13.27 -3.32
CA SER A 74 2.78 -13.21 -1.86
C SER A 74 3.96 -13.91 -1.16
N SER A 75 4.67 -14.80 -1.85
CA SER A 75 5.88 -15.44 -1.34
C SER A 75 7.10 -14.52 -1.29
N HIS A 76 7.09 -13.42 -2.06
CA HIS A 76 8.22 -12.52 -2.17
C HIS A 76 8.38 -11.66 -0.89
N LYS A 77 9.63 -11.48 -0.45
CA LYS A 77 9.93 -10.81 0.82
C LYS A 77 11.06 -9.81 0.65
N PHE A 78 10.98 -8.73 1.42
CA PHE A 78 12.02 -7.74 1.59
C PHE A 78 12.59 -7.84 2.99
N LEU A 79 13.91 -7.98 3.07
CA LEU A 79 14.67 -7.99 4.31
C LEU A 79 15.30 -6.62 4.51
N ILE A 80 14.94 -5.97 5.61
CA ILE A 80 15.52 -4.71 6.06
C ILE A 80 16.53 -5.05 7.15
N GLU A 81 17.79 -4.68 6.92
CA GLU A 81 18.89 -4.85 7.86
C GLU A 81 19.32 -3.47 8.38
N ILE A 82 19.42 -3.35 9.70
CA ILE A 82 19.85 -2.11 10.38
C ILE A 82 21.21 -2.32 11.01
N TYR A 83 22.08 -1.34 10.82
CA TYR A 83 23.44 -1.30 11.30
C TYR A 83 23.66 -0.01 12.08
N ARG A 84 24.39 -0.09 13.19
CA ARG A 84 24.90 1.11 13.85
C ARG A 84 25.97 1.74 12.97
N PHE A 85 25.71 2.95 12.51
CA PHE A 85 26.64 3.66 11.64
C PHE A 85 26.44 5.16 11.80
N ASP A 86 27.54 5.90 11.84
CA ASP A 86 27.51 7.35 12.00
C ASP A 86 26.96 8.03 10.75
N TRP A 87 25.82 8.71 10.90
CA TRP A 87 25.15 9.42 9.82
C TRP A 87 25.98 10.57 9.22
N ARG A 88 27.00 11.08 9.95
CA ARG A 88 27.90 12.13 9.46
C ARG A 88 28.85 11.66 8.36
N ARG A 89 29.02 10.35 8.21
CA ARG A 89 29.85 9.75 7.16
C ARG A 89 29.07 9.61 5.87
N SER A 90 29.77 9.42 4.76
CA SER A 90 29.12 9.26 3.47
C SER A 90 28.47 7.87 3.32
N LEU A 91 27.49 7.78 2.41
CA LEU A 91 26.92 6.48 2.01
C LEU A 91 28.00 5.54 1.41
N SER A 92 29.03 6.09 0.78
CA SER A 92 30.16 5.34 0.24
C SER A 92 30.98 4.68 1.36
N ASP A 93 31.24 5.41 2.44
CA ASP A 93 31.93 4.87 3.63
C ASP A 93 31.10 3.77 4.28
N PHE A 94 29.78 3.93 4.33
CA PHE A 94 28.87 2.90 4.83
C PHE A 94 28.94 1.64 3.97
N LYS A 95 28.87 1.79 2.64
CA LYS A 95 28.99 0.68 1.70
C LYS A 95 30.34 -0.03 1.81
N GLN A 96 31.43 0.71 2.00
CA GLN A 96 32.76 0.16 2.24
C GLN A 96 32.82 -0.59 3.56
N HIS A 97 32.31 0.01 4.64
CA HIS A 97 32.24 -0.62 5.96
C HIS A 97 31.53 -1.97 5.89
N LEU A 98 30.35 -2.04 5.28
CA LEU A 98 29.61 -3.30 5.11
C LEU A 98 30.38 -4.37 4.32
N LYS A 99 31.25 -3.97 3.39
CA LYS A 99 32.09 -4.89 2.62
C LYS A 99 33.33 -5.35 3.39
N SER A 100 34.01 -4.43 4.08
CA SER A 100 35.30 -4.70 4.72
C SER A 100 35.15 -5.36 6.10
N SER A 101 34.17 -4.92 6.90
CA SER A 101 33.97 -5.46 8.25
C SER A 101 32.92 -6.57 8.30
N SER A 102 32.08 -6.71 7.26
CA SER A 102 30.96 -7.66 7.21
C SER A 102 30.19 -7.74 8.56
N PRO A 103 29.74 -6.59 9.10
CA PRO A 103 29.23 -6.53 10.46
C PRO A 103 27.89 -7.27 10.55
N LYS A 104 27.57 -7.81 11.73
CA LYS A 104 26.25 -8.37 12.00
C LYS A 104 25.23 -7.23 12.11
N PRO A 105 24.04 -7.34 11.48
CA PRO A 105 22.98 -6.35 11.67
C PRO A 105 22.54 -6.33 13.13
N CYS A 106 22.34 -5.12 13.66
CA CYS A 106 21.87 -4.91 15.03
C CYS A 106 20.37 -5.19 15.17
N TRP A 107 19.63 -5.03 14.07
CA TRP A 107 18.22 -5.33 13.99
C TRP A 107 17.86 -5.71 12.56
N THR A 108 16.86 -6.57 12.40
CA THR A 108 16.40 -7.03 11.09
C THR A 108 14.89 -7.19 11.10
N SER A 109 14.25 -6.87 9.98
CA SER A 109 12.83 -7.14 9.79
C SER A 109 12.53 -7.58 8.37
N ARG A 110 11.42 -8.30 8.21
CA ARG A 110 10.94 -8.80 6.93
C ARG A 110 9.54 -8.28 6.69
N ILE A 111 9.34 -7.71 5.51
CA ILE A 111 8.02 -7.34 5.01
C ILE A 111 7.71 -8.17 3.78
N GLY A 112 6.46 -8.63 3.67
CA GLY A 112 5.96 -9.27 2.45
C GLY A 112 5.36 -8.24 1.50
N ILE A 113 4.91 -8.72 0.35
CA ILE A 113 4.16 -7.94 -0.63
C ILE A 113 2.83 -8.63 -0.93
N LEU A 114 1.77 -7.84 -1.08
CA LEU A 114 0.47 -8.30 -1.54
C LEU A 114 0.12 -7.58 -2.82
N TYR A 115 -0.27 -8.37 -3.83
CA TYR A 115 -0.89 -7.85 -5.01
C TYR A 115 -2.37 -7.65 -4.72
N GLU A 116 -2.81 -6.40 -4.72
CA GLU A 116 -4.23 -6.10 -4.69
C GLU A 116 -4.65 -6.02 -6.16
N GLU A 117 -5.21 -7.12 -6.65
CA GLU A 117 -6.07 -7.02 -7.81
C GLU A 117 -7.19 -6.08 -7.39
N GLU A 118 -7.47 -5.07 -8.21
CA GLU A 118 -8.74 -4.39 -8.07
C GLU A 118 -9.77 -5.49 -8.28
N GLU A 119 -10.35 -5.99 -7.18
CA GLU A 119 -11.73 -6.40 -7.24
C GLU A 119 -12.37 -5.21 -7.94
N ILE A 120 -12.81 -5.42 -9.17
CA ILE A 120 -13.85 -4.60 -9.72
C ILE A 120 -14.86 -4.65 -8.59
N SER A 121 -14.91 -3.58 -7.80
CA SER A 121 -16.10 -3.26 -7.10
C SER A 121 -17.09 -3.26 -8.26
N LYS A 122 -17.85 -4.35 -8.36
CA LYS A 122 -19.27 -4.20 -8.23
C LYS A 122 -19.39 -3.15 -7.13
N GLU A 123 -19.38 -1.89 -7.52
CA GLU A 123 -20.51 -1.06 -7.21
C GLU A 123 -21.66 -2.03 -7.39
N VAL A 124 -22.05 -2.65 -6.28
CA VAL A 124 -23.44 -2.57 -5.91
C VAL A 124 -23.71 -1.07 -6.04
N VAL A 125 -24.00 -0.67 -7.28
CA VAL A 125 -25.04 0.27 -7.57
C VAL A 125 -26.20 -0.37 -6.85
N GLU A 126 -26.29 -0.09 -5.56
CA GLU A 126 -27.55 -0.04 -4.86
C GLU A 126 -28.24 1.16 -5.52
N CYS A 127 -28.61 0.98 -6.79
CA CYS A 127 -29.79 1.61 -7.32
C CYS A 127 -30.85 1.06 -6.39
N SER A 128 -31.28 1.90 -5.48
CA SER A 128 -32.57 1.78 -4.83
C SER A 128 -33.60 1.53 -5.92
N GLU A 129 -33.84 0.27 -6.27
CA GLU A 129 -34.90 -0.19 -7.19
C GLU A 129 -36.28 -0.03 -6.55
N ASP A 130 -36.38 0.50 -5.33
CA ASP A 130 -37.66 0.78 -4.67
C ASP A 130 -38.33 2.09 -5.12
N ARG A 131 -37.70 2.92 -5.96
CA ARG A 131 -38.38 4.12 -6.51
C ARG A 131 -39.23 3.83 -7.74
N GLY A 132 -39.01 2.72 -8.44
CA GLY A 132 -39.77 2.38 -9.65
C GLY A 132 -41.19 1.88 -9.35
N ALA A 133 -41.34 1.00 -8.36
CA ALA A 133 -42.63 0.44 -8.01
C ALA A 133 -43.60 1.49 -7.44
N ALA A 134 -43.11 2.39 -6.58
CA ALA A 134 -43.93 3.46 -6.01
C ALA A 134 -44.42 4.45 -7.09
N VAL A 135 -43.56 4.79 -8.06
CA VAL A 135 -43.95 5.70 -9.17
C VAL A 135 -44.98 5.04 -10.08
N LEU A 136 -44.82 3.76 -10.44
CA LEU A 136 -45.81 3.03 -11.25
C LEU A 136 -47.15 2.87 -10.52
N LEU A 137 -47.15 2.62 -9.21
CA LEU A 137 -48.37 2.53 -8.41
C LEU A 137 -49.08 3.89 -8.31
N VAL A 138 -48.34 4.99 -8.16
CA VAL A 138 -48.90 6.35 -8.16
C VAL A 138 -49.46 6.71 -9.53
N GLU A 139 -48.73 6.42 -10.62
CA GLU A 139 -49.25 6.64 -11.99
C GLU A 139 -50.50 5.79 -12.26
N MET A 140 -50.51 4.52 -11.88
CA MET A 140 -51.68 3.65 -11.99
C MET A 140 -52.87 4.18 -11.19
N TYR A 141 -52.65 4.68 -9.97
CA TYR A 141 -53.72 5.24 -9.15
C TYR A 141 -54.29 6.54 -9.73
N ILE A 142 -53.42 7.41 -10.27
CA ILE A 142 -53.84 8.65 -10.95
C ILE A 142 -54.70 8.31 -12.18
N LEU A 143 -54.26 7.35 -13.02
CA LEU A 143 -55.01 6.93 -14.19
C LEU A 143 -56.37 6.29 -13.82
N LEU A 144 -56.41 5.48 -12.76
CA LEU A 144 -57.65 4.89 -12.26
C LEU A 144 -58.62 5.97 -11.75
N ASN A 145 -58.13 7.00 -11.05
CA ASN A 145 -58.95 8.13 -10.58
C ASN A 145 -59.48 8.98 -11.73
N ILE A 146 -58.65 9.25 -12.75
CA ILE A 146 -59.08 9.96 -13.96
C ILE A 146 -60.17 9.16 -14.68
N LEU A 147 -59.98 7.85 -14.85
CA LEU A 147 -60.97 6.98 -15.48
C LEU A 147 -62.29 6.95 -14.68
N TYR A 148 -62.22 6.91 -13.34
CA TYR A 148 -63.40 7.00 -12.48
C TYR A 148 -64.11 8.35 -12.60
N LEU A 149 -63.37 9.46 -12.67
CA LEU A 149 -63.92 10.79 -12.95
C LEU A 149 -64.62 10.86 -14.31
N PHE A 150 -64.03 10.25 -15.35
CA PHE A 150 -64.67 10.16 -16.66
C PHE A 150 -65.95 9.32 -16.63
N TYR A 151 -65.95 8.19 -15.92
CA TYR A 151 -67.14 7.36 -15.77
C TYR A 151 -68.26 8.09 -15.02
N ARG A 152 -67.91 8.84 -13.97
CA ARG A 152 -68.85 9.67 -13.20
C ARG A 152 -69.37 10.89 -13.98
N PHE A 153 -68.67 11.35 -15.01
CA PHE A 153 -69.13 12.46 -15.85
C PHE A 153 -70.10 12.03 -16.95
N PHE A 154 -70.18 10.71 -17.23
CA PHE A 154 -71.04 10.13 -18.27
C PHE A 154 -72.29 9.43 -17.73
N GLU A 155 -72.56 9.57 -16.42
CA GLU A 155 -73.79 9.21 -15.72
C GLU A 155 -74.49 10.49 -15.22
#